data_AF-A0A8J3LZK9-F1
#
_entry.id   AF-A0A8J3LZK9-F1
#
_cell.length_a   1.000
_cell.length_b   1.000
_cell.length_c   1.000
_cell.angle_alpha   90.00
_cell.angle_beta   90.00
_cell.angle_gamma   90.00
#
_symmetry.space_group_name_H-M   'P 1'
#
loop_
_entity.id
_entity.type
_entity.pdbx_description
1 polymer ?
#
loop_
_entity_poly.entity_id
_entity_poly.type
_entity_poly.pdbx_seq_one_letter_code
_entity_poly.pdbx_strand_id
1 'polypeptide(L)'
;MRPRLLAGATLRWNAARAQWLMMLPESVVVLNETAAAVLSLCDGERTVTGIVTALAAEYDGVHAADVEQLLRDLADQRLVELS
;
A
#
# COMPACT_ATOMS: atom_id res chain seq x y z
N MET A 1 2.01 13.97 -6.02
CA MET A 1 2.28 12.56 -5.75
C MET A 1 0.98 11.84 -5.41
N ARG A 2 0.45 11.08 -6.35
CA ARG A 2 -0.70 10.19 -6.19
C ARG A 2 -0.22 8.75 -6.43
N PRO A 3 -0.08 7.96 -5.36
CA PRO A 3 0.38 6.58 -5.50
C PRO A 3 -0.73 5.71 -6.09
N ARG A 4 -0.35 4.82 -7.02
CA ARG A 4 -1.24 3.86 -7.67
C ARG A 4 -0.61 2.48 -7.66
N LEU A 5 -1.39 1.43 -7.40
CA LEU A 5 -0.93 0.05 -7.61
C LEU A 5 -0.45 -0.15 -9.06
N LEU A 6 0.49 -1.09 -9.24
CA LEU A 6 0.88 -1.52 -10.58
C LEU A 6 -0.31 -1.99 -11.42
N ALA A 7 -0.21 -1.82 -12.73
CA ALA A 7 -1.21 -2.34 -13.66
C ALA A 7 -1.37 -3.87 -13.49
N GLY A 8 -2.61 -4.31 -13.25
CA GLY A 8 -2.93 -5.72 -13.01
C GLY A 8 -2.64 -6.22 -11.59
N ALA A 9 -2.10 -5.38 -10.70
CA ALA A 9 -1.92 -5.73 -9.31
C ALA A 9 -3.25 -5.72 -8.56
N THR A 10 -3.48 -6.73 -7.71
CA THR A 10 -4.66 -6.78 -6.83
C THR A 10 -4.30 -7.21 -5.43
N LEU A 11 -4.96 -6.64 -4.42
CA LEU A 11 -4.80 -7.04 -3.02
C LEU A 11 -5.85 -8.10 -2.66
N ARG A 12 -5.42 -9.14 -1.93
CA ARG A 12 -6.29 -10.22 -1.45
C ARG A 12 -5.92 -10.66 -0.04
N TRP A 13 -6.93 -10.87 0.80
CA TRP A 13 -6.75 -11.51 2.10
C TRP A 13 -6.71 -13.04 1.95
N ASN A 14 -5.72 -13.68 2.54
CA ASN A 14 -5.64 -15.12 2.65
C ASN A 14 -6.02 -15.57 4.07
N ALA A 15 -7.25 -16.04 4.24
CA ALA A 15 -7.76 -16.48 5.55
C ALA A 15 -7.02 -17.71 6.11
N ALA A 16 -6.56 -18.64 5.26
CA ALA A 16 -5.90 -19.86 5.70
C ALA A 16 -4.54 -19.60 6.36
N ARG A 17 -3.89 -18.49 5.99
CA ARG A 17 -2.58 -18.08 6.52
C ARG A 17 -2.62 -16.75 7.28
N ALA A 18 -3.82 -16.20 7.51
CA ALA A 18 -4.08 -14.92 8.15
C ALA A 18 -3.12 -13.79 7.69
N GLN A 19 -3.00 -13.59 6.38
CA GLN A 19 -2.08 -12.61 5.81
C GLN A 19 -2.62 -11.95 4.55
N TRP A 20 -2.16 -10.73 4.28
CA TRP A 20 -2.44 -10.02 3.06
C TRP A 20 -1.47 -10.43 1.95
N LEU A 21 -2.00 -10.54 0.73
CA LEU A 21 -1.25 -10.86 -0.47
C LEU A 21 -1.49 -9.77 -1.52
N MET A 22 -0.43 -9.37 -2.20
CA MET A 22 -0.52 -8.68 -3.48
C MET A 22 -0.28 -9.69 -4.60
N MET A 23 -1.26 -9.80 -5.48
CA MET A 23 -1.18 -10.58 -6.70
C MET A 23 -0.64 -9.68 -7.80
N LEU A 24 0.52 -10.01 -8.34
CA LEU A 24 1.09 -9.40 -9.55
C LEU A 24 0.89 -10.37 -10.73
N PRO A 25 0.99 -9.90 -11.98
CA PRO A 25 0.86 -10.78 -13.15
C PRO A 25 1.86 -11.95 -13.13
N GLU A 26 3.10 -11.68 -12.70
CA GLU A 26 4.20 -12.65 -12.74
C GLU A 26 4.54 -13.27 -11.37
N SER A 27 3.97 -12.78 -10.27
CA SER A 27 4.35 -13.21 -8.91
C SER A 27 3.30 -12.88 -7.84
N VAL A 28 3.52 -13.40 -6.62
CA VAL A 28 2.71 -13.07 -5.44
C VAL A 28 3.62 -12.56 -4.34
N VAL A 29 3.26 -11.43 -3.73
CA VAL A 29 3.99 -10.81 -2.63
C VAL A 29 3.17 -10.91 -1.36
N VAL A 30 3.80 -11.40 -0.29
CA VAL A 30 3.19 -11.41 1.05
C VAL A 30 3.36 -10.04 1.68
N LEU A 31 2.28 -9.46 2.15
CA LEU A 31 2.25 -8.15 2.79
C LEU A 31 2.02 -8.31 4.29
N ASN A 32 2.69 -7.45 5.06
CA ASN A 32 2.27 -7.19 6.42
C ASN A 32 1.02 -6.28 6.41
N GLU A 33 0.42 -6.12 7.59
CA GLU A 33 -0.82 -5.35 7.76
C GLU A 33 -0.66 -3.89 7.34
N THR A 34 0.44 -3.25 7.75
CA THR A 34 0.72 -1.83 7.42
C THR A 34 0.87 -1.61 5.92
N ALA A 35 1.64 -2.45 5.22
CA ALA A 35 1.81 -2.33 3.77
C ALA A 35 0.50 -2.58 3.05
N ALA A 36 -0.30 -3.56 3.49
CA ALA A 36 -1.61 -3.82 2.92
C ALA A 36 -2.59 -2.65 3.11
N ALA A 37 -2.62 -2.05 4.29
CA ALA A 37 -3.45 -0.88 4.58
C ALA A 37 -3.08 0.30 3.67
N VAL A 38 -1.79 0.62 3.56
CA VAL A 38 -1.29 1.71 2.71
C VAL A 38 -1.59 1.44 1.24
N LEU A 39 -1.28 0.24 0.74
CA LEU A 39 -1.52 -0.15 -0.65
C LEU A 39 -3.02 -0.17 -0.98
N SER A 40 -3.90 -0.49 -0.03
CA SER A 40 -5.36 -0.47 -0.25
C SER A 40 -5.91 0.92 -0.55
N LEU A 41 -5.20 1.96 -0.12
CA LEU A 41 -5.55 3.36 -0.35
C LEU A 41 -4.89 3.96 -1.60
N CYS A 42 -3.96 3.23 -2.23
CA CYS A 42 -3.21 3.67 -3.41
C CYS A 42 -3.97 3.40 -4.72
N ASP A 43 -5.01 4.17 -4.98
CA ASP A 43 -5.87 4.04 -6.16
C ASP A 43 -5.49 4.96 -7.33
N GLY A 44 -4.46 5.80 -7.17
CA GLY A 44 -4.06 6.82 -8.15
C GLY A 44 -4.86 8.13 -8.07
N GLU A 45 -5.88 8.20 -7.21
CA GLU A 45 -6.67 9.41 -6.99
C GLU A 45 -6.29 10.09 -5.67
N ARG A 46 -6.07 9.31 -4.60
CA ARG A 46 -5.66 9.86 -3.30
C ARG A 46 -4.26 10.43 -3.37
N THR A 47 -4.08 11.59 -2.73
CA THR A 47 -2.75 12.13 -2.46
C THR A 47 -2.15 11.43 -1.25
N VAL A 48 -0.82 11.51 -1.11
CA VAL A 48 -0.12 11.01 0.09
C VAL A 48 -0.73 11.57 1.37
N THR A 49 -1.01 12.88 1.42
CA THR A 49 -1.67 13.51 2.57
C THR A 49 -3.04 12.88 2.87
N GLY A 50 -3.84 12.57 1.83
CA GLY A 50 -5.12 11.90 2.00
C GLY A 50 -4.99 10.48 2.57
N ILE A 51 -3.95 9.76 2.15
CA ILE A 51 -3.63 8.43 2.67
C ILE A 51 -3.22 8.51 4.13
N VAL A 52 -2.33 9.45 4.49
CA VAL A 52 -1.92 9.69 5.88
C VAL A 52 -3.13 10.00 6.76
N THR A 53 -4.02 10.90 6.33
CA THR A 53 -5.23 11.23 7.08
C THR A 53 -6.16 10.04 7.25
N ALA A 54 -6.34 9.22 6.21
CA ALA A 54 -7.17 8.02 6.29
C ALA A 54 -6.59 6.98 7.26
N LEU A 55 -5.27 6.74 7.20
CA LEU A 55 -4.59 5.82 8.11
C LEU A 55 -4.62 6.34 9.56
N ALA A 56 -4.39 7.64 9.78
CA ALA A 56 -4.42 8.24 11.10
C ALA A 56 -5.82 8.22 11.76
N ALA A 57 -6.89 7.96 10.99
CA ALA A 57 -8.23 7.79 11.53
C ALA A 57 -8.47 6.37 12.10
N GLU A 58 -7.68 5.39 11.68
CA GLU A 58 -7.85 3.97 12.04
C GLU A 58 -6.70 3.45 12.92
N TYR A 59 -5.51 4.05 12.79
CA TYR A 59 -4.29 3.64 13.47
C TYR A 59 -3.67 4.81 14.25
N ASP A 60 -3.20 4.52 15.47
CA ASP A 60 -2.40 5.47 16.27
C ASP A 60 -0.95 5.52 15.79
N GLY A 61 -0.30 6.68 15.95
CA GLY A 61 1.13 6.84 15.66
C GLY A 61 1.49 6.95 14.17
N VAL A 62 0.52 7.23 13.30
CA VAL A 62 0.78 7.44 11.87
C VAL A 62 1.44 8.81 11.66
N HIS A 63 2.69 8.80 11.19
CA HIS A 63 3.40 10.01 10.77
C HIS A 63 3.52 10.07 9.25
N ALA A 64 3.38 11.28 8.70
CA ALA A 64 3.47 11.50 7.26
C ALA A 64 4.81 11.02 6.67
N ALA A 65 5.91 11.25 7.41
CA ALA A 65 7.25 10.82 7.00
C ALA A 65 7.36 9.29 6.86
N ASP A 66 6.74 8.53 7.76
CA ASP A 66 6.78 7.06 7.74
C ASP A 66 5.99 6.51 6.55
N VAL A 67 4.81 7.10 6.28
CA VAL A 67 3.99 6.73 5.11
C VAL A 67 4.71 7.09 3.82
N GLU A 68 5.34 8.26 3.75
CA GLU A 68 6.14 8.67 2.60
C GLU A 68 7.32 7.74 2.35
N GLN A 69 8.05 7.37 3.41
CA GLN A 69 9.19 6.45 3.30
C GLN A 69 8.72 5.07 2.85
N LEU A 70 7.65 4.53 3.45
CA LEU A 70 7.09 3.25 3.07
C LEU A 70 6.62 3.24 1.60
N LEU A 71 5.97 4.32 1.14
CA LEU A 71 5.57 4.43 -0.27
C LEU A 71 6.77 4.42 -1.22
N ARG A 72 7.89 5.03 -0.84
CA ARG A 72 9.14 4.99 -1.62
C ARG A 72 9.72 3.58 -1.64
N ASP A 73 9.81 2.91 -0.49
CA ASP A 73 10.33 1.54 -0.40
C ASP A 73 9.49 0.57 -1.24
N LEU A 74 8.16 0.71 -1.22
CA LEU A 74 7.24 -0.07 -2.04
C LEU A 74 7.37 0.25 -3.54
N ALA A 75 7.70 1.50 -3.89
CA ALA A 75 7.95 1.90 -5.26
C ALA A 75 9.27 1.34 -5.79
N ASP A 76 10.33 1.32 -4.97
CA ASP A 76 11.62 0.71 -5.29
C ASP A 76 11.49 -0.81 -5.50
N GLN A 77 10.59 -1.46 -4.77
CA GLN A 77 10.22 -2.86 -4.97
C GLN A 77 9.31 -3.10 -6.17
N ARG A 78 8.93 -2.05 -6.90
CA ARG A 78 7.97 -2.07 -8.03
C ARG A 78 6.63 -2.70 -7.61
N LEU A 79 6.03 -2.22 -6.52
CA LEU A 79 4.69 -2.62 -6.08
C LEU A 79 3.65 -1.51 -6.27
N VAL A 80 4.11 -0.26 -6.24
CA VAL A 80 3.32 0.96 -6.42
C VAL A 80 4.07 1.92 -7.35
N GLU A 81 3.33 2.70 -8.13
CA GLU A 81 3.85 3.79 -8.94
C GLU A 81 3.54 5.12 -8.26
N LEU A 82 4.54 5.99 -8.15
CA LEU A 82 4.38 7.34 -7.63
C LEU A 82 4.30 8.31 -8.81
N SER A 83 3.11 8.86 -9.06
CA SER A 83 2.85 9.82 -10.15
C SER A 83 2.58 11.24 -9.66
#